data_AF-A0A9E0T135-F1
#
_entry.id   AF-A0A9E0T135-F1
#
_cell.length_a   1.000
_cell.length_b   1.000
_cell.length_c   1.000
_cell.angle_alpha   90.00
_cell.angle_beta   90.00
_cell.angle_gamma   90.00
#
_symmetry.space_group_name_H-M   'P 1'
#
loop_
_entity.id
_entity.type
_entity.pdbx_description
1 polymer ?
#
loop_
_entity_poly.entity_id
_entity_poly.type
_entity_poly.pdbx_seq_one_letter_code
_entity_poly.pdbx_strand_id
1 'polypeptide(L)'
;MNQRYAWRALAACALGGALAVPASALGMNADVMHEYGGLYSSRCGDAAAPRLQVAADRLVIEVNGRTITGTQAQAAASYLGPEPGPDFRMALLADLRGGQGLVFIVRRDAAGQYIEIDGDPKLLAALAKSVGVRQYRDCDPARNRRVADQRAAEQRQQRAATAAAASDSTDPMSNRALKSAYVKALGALAKERWLVTMEGPRAEPRQVRVGGVDYLLFGACKPHDCADNNIVALYAAGQGVVYAKVLRQANQTAYLGAPPPAVVAELDRLWRAQWRQ
;
A
#
# COMPACT_ATOMS: atom_id res chain seq x y z
N MET A 1 -40.94 60.91 56.51
CA MET A 1 -41.82 59.97 55.79
C MET A 1 -41.00 59.32 54.68
N ASN A 2 -41.10 57.98 54.57
CA ASN A 2 -40.53 57.08 53.53
C ASN A 2 -39.01 56.93 53.50
N GLN A 3 -38.40 55.75 53.31
CA GLN A 3 -38.81 54.34 53.38
C GLN A 3 -37.48 53.55 53.36
N ARG A 4 -37.28 52.63 54.32
CA ARG A 4 -36.19 51.64 54.32
C ARG A 4 -36.74 50.35 53.71
N TYR A 5 -36.13 49.82 52.66
CA TYR A 5 -36.34 48.45 52.13
C TYR A 5 -34.97 47.75 52.11
N ALA A 6 -34.65 46.86 53.05
CA ALA A 6 -35.12 45.47 53.19
C ALA A 6 -34.62 44.55 52.07
N TRP A 7 -33.47 43.92 52.35
CA TRP A 7 -32.89 42.80 51.62
C TRP A 7 -33.88 41.63 51.51
N ARG A 8 -33.98 41.04 50.32
CA ARG A 8 -34.64 39.74 50.10
C ARG A 8 -33.58 38.69 49.76
N ALA A 9 -33.48 37.71 50.65
CA ALA A 9 -32.85 36.43 50.40
C ALA A 9 -33.67 35.62 49.40
N LEU A 10 -33.00 34.96 48.45
CA LEU A 10 -33.57 33.89 47.64
C LEU A 10 -32.59 32.71 47.70
N ALA A 11 -33.02 31.68 48.43
CA ALA A 11 -32.48 30.33 48.37
C ALA A 11 -33.06 29.63 47.14
N ALA A 12 -32.21 29.00 46.33
CA ALA A 12 -32.63 28.08 45.28
C ALA A 12 -31.79 26.80 45.38
N CYS A 13 -32.47 25.69 45.61
CA CYS A 13 -31.94 24.34 45.76
C CYS A 13 -31.16 23.89 44.51
N ALA A 14 -29.88 23.59 44.67
CA ALA A 14 -29.09 22.85 43.69
C ALA A 14 -29.34 21.35 43.85
N LEU A 15 -30.24 20.80 43.03
CA LEU A 15 -30.41 19.35 42.86
C LEU A 15 -29.33 18.83 41.91
N GLY A 16 -28.37 18.10 42.48
CA GLY A 16 -27.32 17.40 41.74
C GLY A 16 -27.88 16.21 40.96
N GLY A 17 -28.00 16.36 39.65
CA GLY A 17 -28.16 15.25 38.72
C GLY A 17 -26.80 14.76 38.24
N ALA A 18 -26.25 13.74 38.90
CA ALA A 18 -25.11 13.00 38.38
C ALA A 18 -25.57 12.23 37.12
N LEU A 19 -25.21 12.73 35.94
CA LEU A 19 -25.31 11.96 34.70
C LEU A 19 -24.28 10.83 34.79
N ALA A 20 -24.74 9.63 35.17
CA ALA A 20 -23.99 8.41 34.97
C ALA A 20 -23.88 8.17 33.45
N VAL A 21 -22.76 8.58 32.86
CA VAL A 21 -22.40 8.16 31.49
C VAL A 21 -22.30 6.63 31.52
N PRO A 22 -23.03 5.89 30.68
CA PRO A 22 -22.86 4.45 30.61
C PRO A 22 -21.41 4.19 30.22
N ALA A 23 -20.69 3.45 31.06
CA ALA A 23 -19.37 2.94 30.72
C ALA A 23 -19.54 2.10 29.44
N SER A 24 -19.16 2.68 28.30
CA SER A 24 -19.13 2.00 27.02
C SER A 24 -18.38 0.68 27.20
N ALA A 25 -19.01 -0.40 26.77
CA ALA A 25 -18.58 -1.77 26.96
C ALA A 25 -17.07 -1.94 26.73
N LEU A 26 -16.39 -2.45 27.75
CA LEU A 26 -15.01 -2.93 27.67
C LEU A 26 -15.00 -4.13 26.70
N GLY A 27 -14.63 -3.89 25.44
CA GLY A 27 -14.54 -4.93 24.43
C GLY A 27 -14.44 -4.37 23.01
N MET A 28 -13.99 -5.22 22.08
CA MET A 28 -13.97 -4.86 20.65
C MET A 28 -15.39 -4.73 20.11
N ASN A 29 -15.63 -3.67 19.33
CA ASN A 29 -16.95 -3.43 18.73
C ASN A 29 -17.25 -4.44 17.60
N ALA A 30 -18.51 -4.46 17.15
CA ALA A 30 -18.99 -5.39 16.14
C ALA A 30 -18.22 -5.28 14.81
N ASP A 31 -17.81 -4.07 14.41
CA ASP A 31 -17.08 -3.85 13.16
C ASP A 31 -15.66 -4.42 13.21
N VAL A 32 -14.96 -4.22 14.33
CA VAL A 32 -13.65 -4.83 14.59
C VAL A 32 -13.77 -6.35 14.60
N MET A 33 -14.79 -6.89 15.24
CA MET A 33 -15.01 -8.33 15.28
C MET A 33 -15.39 -8.91 13.92
N HIS A 34 -16.20 -8.19 13.15
CA HIS A 34 -16.52 -8.56 11.78
C HIS A 34 -15.27 -8.61 10.92
N GLU A 35 -14.37 -7.63 11.05
CA GLU A 35 -13.21 -7.46 10.18
C GLU A 35 -11.96 -8.27 10.60
N TYR A 36 -11.75 -8.45 11.91
CA TYR A 36 -10.52 -8.99 12.49
C TYR A 36 -10.74 -10.19 13.42
N GLY A 37 -11.98 -10.46 13.82
CA GLY A 37 -12.32 -11.62 14.64
C GLY A 37 -12.10 -12.94 13.89
N GLY A 38 -11.77 -14.00 14.64
CA GLY A 38 -11.63 -15.34 14.09
C GLY A 38 -10.37 -16.07 14.53
N LEU A 39 -10.03 -17.10 13.77
CA LEU A 39 -8.87 -17.96 13.99
C LEU A 39 -7.76 -17.63 12.99
N TYR A 40 -6.54 -17.56 13.49
CA TYR A 40 -5.34 -17.33 12.70
C TYR A 40 -4.35 -18.44 12.97
N SER A 41 -3.61 -18.88 11.96
CA SER A 41 -2.58 -19.91 12.13
C SER A 41 -1.50 -19.77 11.09
N SER A 42 -0.31 -20.30 11.38
CA SER A 42 0.73 -20.49 10.37
C SER A 42 0.33 -21.57 9.34
N ARG A 43 -0.51 -22.53 9.73
CA ARG A 43 -1.05 -23.58 8.86
C ARG A 43 -2.49 -23.93 9.27
N CYS A 44 -3.47 -23.22 8.71
CA CYS A 44 -4.90 -23.35 9.08
C CYS A 44 -5.51 -24.75 8.92
N GLY A 45 -4.94 -25.61 8.06
CA GLY A 45 -5.37 -26.99 7.90
C GLY A 45 -4.75 -27.99 8.89
N ASP A 46 -3.78 -27.56 9.72
CA ASP A 46 -3.09 -28.43 10.67
C ASP A 46 -3.52 -28.09 12.11
N ALA A 47 -4.04 -29.09 12.82
CA ALA A 47 -4.44 -28.94 14.22
C ALA A 47 -3.28 -28.86 15.21
N ALA A 48 -2.10 -29.34 14.83
CA ALA A 48 -0.88 -29.22 15.61
C ALA A 48 -0.17 -27.88 15.39
N ALA A 49 -0.57 -27.10 14.38
CA ALA A 49 0.03 -25.79 14.14
C ALA A 49 -0.39 -24.79 15.24
N PRO A 50 0.48 -23.84 15.61
CA PRO A 50 0.10 -22.81 16.56
C PRO A 50 -1.06 -21.96 16.03
N ARG A 51 -1.99 -21.60 16.91
CA ARG A 51 -3.21 -20.86 16.58
C ARG A 51 -3.34 -19.62 17.45
N LEU A 52 -3.87 -18.57 16.84
CA LEU A 52 -4.31 -17.38 17.53
C LEU A 52 -5.82 -17.26 17.38
N GLN A 53 -6.50 -16.82 18.42
CA GLN A 53 -7.91 -16.51 18.37
C GLN A 53 -8.14 -15.06 18.78
N VAL A 54 -8.92 -14.35 17.96
CA VAL A 54 -9.43 -13.02 18.26
C VAL A 54 -10.91 -13.16 18.59
N ALA A 55 -11.27 -12.88 19.84
CA ALA A 55 -12.64 -12.88 20.35
C ALA A 55 -12.96 -11.53 21.00
N ALA A 56 -14.24 -11.20 21.15
CA ALA A 56 -14.70 -9.85 21.52
C ALA A 56 -14.00 -9.22 22.74
N ASP A 57 -13.67 -10.03 23.74
CA ASP A 57 -13.12 -9.62 25.04
C ASP A 57 -11.74 -10.23 25.35
N ARG A 58 -11.19 -11.07 24.46
CA ARG A 58 -9.95 -11.82 24.71
C ARG A 58 -9.15 -12.14 23.46
N LEU A 59 -7.85 -12.26 23.65
CA LEU A 59 -6.89 -12.75 22.66
C LEU A 59 -6.29 -14.06 23.19
N VAL A 60 -6.22 -15.08 22.35
CA VAL A 60 -5.74 -16.41 22.77
C VAL A 60 -4.60 -16.85 21.87
N ILE A 61 -3.55 -17.41 22.47
CA ILE A 61 -2.47 -18.13 21.79
C ILE A 61 -2.54 -19.59 22.23
N GLU A 62 -2.72 -20.50 21.28
CA GLU A 62 -2.63 -21.94 21.49
C GLU A 62 -1.38 -22.47 20.80
N VAL A 63 -0.48 -23.06 21.59
CA VAL A 63 0.78 -23.59 21.08
C VAL A 63 1.27 -24.76 21.93
N ASN A 64 1.62 -25.88 21.29
CA ASN A 64 2.14 -27.08 21.96
C ASN A 64 1.25 -27.56 23.13
N GLY A 65 -0.07 -27.52 22.95
CA GLY A 65 -1.05 -27.91 23.98
C GLY A 65 -1.17 -26.93 25.16
N ARG A 66 -0.49 -25.77 25.10
CA ARG A 66 -0.59 -24.68 26.08
C ARG A 66 -1.44 -23.56 25.53
N THR A 67 -2.26 -22.97 26.40
CA THR A 67 -3.10 -21.82 26.08
C THR A 67 -2.66 -20.62 26.91
N ILE A 68 -2.43 -19.49 26.23
CA ILE A 68 -2.16 -18.19 26.84
C ILE A 68 -3.32 -17.29 26.47
N THR A 69 -4.01 -16.75 27.48
CA THR A 69 -5.21 -15.93 27.30
C THR A 69 -4.94 -14.52 27.83
N GLY A 70 -5.00 -13.53 26.95
CA GLY A 70 -5.13 -12.13 27.31
C GLY A 70 -6.60 -11.73 27.42
N THR A 71 -6.95 -10.98 28.44
CA THR A 71 -8.32 -10.48 28.71
C THR A 71 -8.44 -8.99 28.42
N GLN A 72 -9.67 -8.45 28.48
CA GLN A 72 -9.95 -7.03 28.24
C GLN A 72 -9.47 -6.58 26.85
N ALA A 73 -9.76 -7.42 25.84
CA ALA A 73 -9.29 -7.15 24.50
C ALA A 73 -9.88 -5.86 23.95
N GLN A 74 -9.01 -5.02 23.39
CA GLN A 74 -9.36 -3.72 22.82
C GLN A 74 -8.63 -3.49 21.50
N ALA A 75 -9.25 -2.69 20.63
CA ALA A 75 -8.69 -2.33 19.34
C ALA A 75 -8.05 -0.95 19.38
N ALA A 76 -6.86 -0.82 18.80
CA ALA A 76 -6.16 0.43 18.64
C ALA A 76 -5.80 0.65 17.16
N ALA A 77 -6.31 1.73 16.58
CA ALA A 77 -6.00 2.15 15.20
C ALA A 77 -4.55 2.67 15.07
N SER A 78 -3.86 2.90 16.19
CA SER A 78 -2.46 3.29 16.26
C SER A 78 -1.78 2.52 17.39
N TYR A 79 -0.59 2.01 17.14
CA TYR A 79 0.22 1.31 18.14
C TYR A 79 1.54 2.05 18.36
N LEU A 80 1.96 2.16 19.62
CA LEU A 80 3.19 2.83 20.02
C LEU A 80 4.39 1.96 19.59
N GLY A 81 4.97 2.30 18.46
CA GLY A 81 6.11 1.61 17.84
C GLY A 81 6.63 2.41 16.63
N PRO A 82 7.64 1.91 15.89
CA PRO A 82 8.05 2.55 14.64
C PRO A 82 6.85 2.70 13.69
N GLU A 83 6.86 3.77 12.89
CA GLU A 83 5.75 4.21 12.04
C GLU A 83 5.08 3.02 11.34
N PRO A 84 3.76 2.82 11.51
CA PRO A 84 3.07 1.67 10.95
C PRO A 84 3.20 1.69 9.43
N GLY A 85 3.99 0.77 8.88
CA GLY A 85 4.15 0.62 7.43
C GLY A 85 2.82 0.39 6.71
N PRO A 86 2.78 0.46 5.37
CA PRO A 86 1.54 0.46 4.56
C PRO A 86 0.65 -0.78 4.73
N ASP A 87 1.17 -1.81 5.38
CA ASP A 87 0.49 -3.09 5.62
C ASP A 87 -0.19 -3.17 6.98
N PHE A 88 0.11 -2.28 7.91
CA PHE A 88 -0.56 -2.21 9.21
C PHE A 88 -2.04 -1.87 9.05
N ARG A 89 -2.88 -2.47 9.87
CA ARG A 89 -4.32 -2.17 9.92
C ARG A 89 -4.80 -1.84 11.32
N MET A 90 -4.37 -2.63 12.30
CA MET A 90 -4.83 -2.49 13.68
C MET A 90 -3.89 -3.19 14.64
N ALA A 91 -3.80 -2.71 15.86
CA ALA A 91 -3.30 -3.48 16.98
C ALA A 91 -4.48 -3.92 17.86
N LEU A 92 -4.51 -5.19 18.21
CA LEU A 92 -5.44 -5.75 19.19
C LEU A 92 -4.64 -5.98 20.46
N LEU A 93 -5.05 -5.33 21.54
CA LEU A 93 -4.34 -5.32 22.81
C LEU A 93 -5.14 -6.13 23.83
N ALA A 94 -4.46 -6.87 24.69
CA ALA A 94 -5.09 -7.57 25.81
C ALA A 94 -4.11 -7.69 26.99
N ASP A 95 -4.64 -7.83 28.19
CA ASP A 95 -3.86 -7.95 29.41
C ASP A 95 -3.67 -9.42 29.79
N LEU A 96 -2.43 -9.81 30.07
CA LEU A 96 -2.08 -11.11 30.63
C LEU A 96 -2.07 -11.06 32.15
N ARG A 97 -2.23 -12.23 32.77
CA ARG A 97 -2.01 -12.41 34.21
C ARG A 97 -0.59 -11.96 34.57
N GLY A 98 -0.46 -11.12 35.60
CA GLY A 98 0.81 -10.55 36.02
C GLY A 98 1.13 -9.18 35.41
N GLY A 99 0.18 -8.54 34.72
CA GLY A 99 0.29 -7.15 34.24
C GLY A 99 1.11 -6.99 32.97
N GLN A 100 1.36 -8.07 32.23
CA GLN A 100 2.05 -8.03 30.94
C GLN A 100 1.03 -7.77 29.82
N GLY A 101 1.41 -6.97 28.82
CA GLY A 101 0.60 -6.76 27.62
C GLY A 101 0.82 -7.84 26.57
N LEU A 102 -0.26 -8.29 25.94
CA LEU A 102 -0.28 -9.07 24.71
C LEU A 102 -0.81 -8.22 23.57
N VAL A 103 -0.10 -8.21 22.45
CA VAL A 103 -0.47 -7.43 21.26
C VAL A 103 -0.51 -8.34 20.04
N PHE A 104 -1.62 -8.32 19.32
CA PHE A 104 -1.73 -8.85 17.97
C PHE A 104 -1.72 -7.70 16.97
N ILE A 105 -0.66 -7.60 16.18
CA ILE A 105 -0.52 -6.61 15.12
C ILE A 105 -1.14 -7.20 13.86
N VAL A 106 -2.29 -6.68 13.45
CA VAL A 106 -2.97 -7.07 12.22
C VAL A 106 -2.34 -6.34 11.04
N ARG A 107 -1.94 -7.13 10.03
CA ARG A 107 -1.36 -6.67 8.77
C ARG A 107 -2.05 -7.30 7.56
N ARG A 108 -1.84 -6.71 6.38
CA ARG A 108 -2.34 -7.23 5.09
C ARG A 108 -1.26 -7.26 4.03
N ASP A 109 -1.14 -8.41 3.37
CA ASP A 109 -0.29 -8.63 2.20
C ASP A 109 -1.13 -9.07 0.98
N ALA A 110 -0.46 -9.46 -0.10
CA ALA A 110 -1.12 -9.96 -1.31
C ALA A 110 -1.85 -11.31 -1.13
N ALA A 111 -1.54 -12.05 -0.06
CA ALA A 111 -2.15 -13.34 0.25
C ALA A 111 -3.26 -13.25 1.31
N GLY A 112 -3.52 -12.06 1.86
CA GLY A 112 -4.63 -11.81 2.78
C GLY A 112 -4.22 -11.11 4.07
N GLN A 113 -5.02 -11.34 5.11
CA GLN A 113 -4.81 -10.76 6.44
C GLN A 113 -4.01 -11.72 7.31
N TYR A 114 -3.11 -11.17 8.12
CA TYR A 114 -2.33 -11.96 9.07
C TYR A 114 -2.02 -11.16 10.34
N ILE A 115 -1.62 -11.88 11.38
CA ILE A 115 -1.23 -11.33 12.68
C ILE A 115 0.25 -11.60 12.92
N GLU A 116 0.94 -10.59 13.43
CA GLU A 116 2.22 -10.70 14.12
C GLU A 116 1.98 -10.55 15.63
N ILE A 117 2.65 -11.38 16.44
CA ILE A 117 2.57 -11.28 17.90
C ILE A 117 3.63 -10.27 18.36
N ASP A 118 3.22 -9.32 19.17
CA ASP A 118 4.08 -8.37 19.88
C ASP A 118 3.68 -8.30 21.37
N GLY A 119 4.51 -7.65 22.19
CA GLY A 119 4.25 -7.46 23.62
C GLY A 119 5.52 -7.47 24.46
N ASP A 120 5.36 -7.80 25.75
CA ASP A 120 6.45 -7.77 26.72
C ASP A 120 7.62 -8.69 26.27
N PRO A 121 8.89 -8.23 26.36
CA PRO A 121 10.04 -9.03 25.93
C PRO A 121 10.14 -10.41 26.58
N LYS A 122 9.70 -10.57 27.84
CA LYS A 122 9.69 -11.88 28.51
C LYS A 122 8.66 -12.82 27.91
N LEU A 123 7.49 -12.29 27.53
CA LEU A 123 6.47 -13.06 26.82
C LEU A 123 7.01 -13.52 25.47
N LEU A 124 7.58 -12.60 24.68
CA LEU A 124 8.15 -12.91 23.37
C LEU A 124 9.28 -13.94 23.48
N ALA A 125 10.15 -13.82 24.49
CA ALA A 125 11.20 -14.80 24.74
C ALA A 125 10.64 -16.20 25.10
N ALA A 126 9.57 -16.26 25.91
CA ALA A 126 8.91 -17.53 26.25
C ALA A 126 8.24 -18.18 25.02
N LEU A 127 7.72 -17.35 24.13
CA LEU A 127 7.04 -17.73 22.89
C LEU A 127 8.01 -18.11 21.76
N ALA A 128 9.21 -17.53 21.71
CA ALA A 128 10.15 -17.63 20.59
C ALA A 128 10.47 -19.06 20.15
N LYS A 129 10.50 -20.03 21.07
CA LYS A 129 10.78 -21.45 20.76
C LYS A 129 9.56 -22.21 20.21
N SER A 130 8.35 -21.70 20.40
CA SER A 130 7.10 -22.42 20.21
C SER A 130 6.22 -21.85 19.09
N VAL A 131 6.18 -20.53 18.93
CA VAL A 131 5.41 -19.82 17.89
C VAL A 131 6.33 -19.40 16.74
N GLY A 132 7.30 -20.25 16.39
CA GLY A 132 8.23 -20.03 15.28
C GLY A 132 7.49 -19.95 13.94
N VAL A 133 7.06 -18.73 13.59
CA VAL A 133 6.69 -18.10 12.32
C VAL A 133 6.14 -16.72 12.75
N ARG A 134 6.64 -15.63 12.16
CA ARG A 134 6.20 -14.28 12.54
C ARG A 134 4.75 -13.99 12.11
N GLN A 135 4.22 -14.71 11.13
CA GLN A 135 2.95 -14.39 10.47
C GLN A 135 1.90 -15.49 10.62
N TYR A 136 0.79 -15.17 11.28
CA TYR A 136 -0.37 -16.04 11.50
C TYR A 136 -1.49 -15.61 10.57
N ARG A 137 -1.77 -16.36 9.51
CA ARG A 137 -2.75 -15.98 8.50
C ARG A 137 -4.16 -16.26 8.98
N ASP A 138 -5.10 -15.41 8.61
CA ASP A 138 -6.52 -15.65 8.88
C ASP A 138 -6.93 -16.98 8.24
N CYS A 139 -7.65 -17.82 8.98
CA CYS A 139 -8.13 -19.10 8.51
C CYS A 139 -9.46 -19.02 7.74
N ASP A 140 -10.04 -17.83 7.56
CA ASP A 140 -11.14 -17.58 6.61
C ASP A 140 -10.59 -17.35 5.18
N PRO A 141 -10.75 -18.33 4.26
CA PRO A 141 -10.29 -18.18 2.87
C PRO A 141 -11.10 -17.16 2.07
N ALA A 142 -12.35 -16.85 2.48
CA ALA A 142 -13.14 -15.81 1.82
C ALA A 142 -12.62 -14.41 2.19
N ARG A 143 -12.29 -14.17 3.47
CA ARG A 143 -11.69 -12.90 3.89
C ARG A 143 -10.35 -12.65 3.21
N ASN A 144 -9.48 -13.64 3.18
CA ASN A 144 -8.17 -13.50 2.53
C ASN A 144 -8.29 -13.16 1.04
N ARG A 145 -9.24 -13.77 0.32
CA ARG A 145 -9.53 -13.43 -1.08
C ARG A 145 -10.00 -11.97 -1.22
N ARG A 146 -10.97 -11.53 -0.40
CA ARG A 146 -11.44 -10.13 -0.42
C ARG A 146 -10.29 -9.14 -0.20
N VAL A 147 -9.41 -9.42 0.77
CA VAL A 147 -8.23 -8.57 1.04
C VAL A 147 -7.26 -8.54 -0.13
N ALA A 148 -6.97 -9.69 -0.73
CA ALA A 148 -6.09 -9.77 -1.90
C ALA A 148 -6.65 -8.98 -3.09
N ASP A 149 -7.95 -9.09 -3.36
CA ASP A 149 -8.64 -8.36 -4.44
C ASP A 149 -8.61 -6.84 -4.20
N GLN A 150 -8.87 -6.40 -2.97
CA GLN A 150 -8.77 -4.99 -2.57
C GLN A 150 -7.36 -4.46 -2.79
N ARG A 151 -6.33 -5.19 -2.36
CA ARG A 151 -4.92 -4.80 -2.58
C ARG A 151 -4.57 -4.71 -4.06
N ALA A 152 -5.03 -5.66 -4.87
CA ALA A 152 -4.82 -5.61 -6.31
C ALA A 152 -5.51 -4.38 -6.94
N ALA A 153 -6.71 -4.01 -6.48
CA ALA A 153 -7.41 -2.81 -6.92
C ALA A 153 -6.68 -1.52 -6.50
N GLU A 154 -6.28 -1.39 -5.24
CA GLU A 154 -5.51 -0.25 -4.72
C GLU A 154 -4.20 -0.07 -5.51
N GLN A 155 -3.47 -1.15 -5.75
CA GLN A 155 -2.23 -1.10 -6.53
C GLN A 155 -2.48 -0.65 -7.98
N ARG A 156 -3.57 -1.11 -8.62
CA ARG A 156 -3.95 -0.64 -9.96
C ARG A 156 -4.27 0.85 -9.95
N GLN A 157 -5.01 1.33 -8.96
CA GLN A 157 -5.34 2.75 -8.81
C GLN A 157 -4.09 3.60 -8.57
N GLN A 158 -3.18 3.16 -7.69
CA GLN A 158 -1.92 3.86 -7.43
C GLN A 158 -1.03 3.93 -8.69
N ARG A 159 -0.95 2.83 -9.45
CA ARG A 159 -0.22 2.84 -10.73
C ARG A 159 -0.86 3.76 -11.75
N ALA A 160 -2.18 3.81 -11.82
CA ALA A 160 -2.92 4.73 -12.68
C ALA A 160 -2.74 6.21 -12.25
N ALA A 161 -2.76 6.50 -10.95
CA ALA A 161 -2.49 7.84 -10.43
C ALA A 161 -1.04 8.26 -10.73
N THR A 162 -0.08 7.35 -10.56
CA THR A 162 1.32 7.58 -10.94
C THR A 162 1.47 7.81 -12.45
N ALA A 163 0.66 7.13 -13.27
CA ALA A 163 0.57 7.34 -14.72
C ALA A 163 0.12 8.75 -15.06
N ALA A 164 -0.99 9.20 -14.45
CA ALA A 164 -1.57 10.50 -14.66
C ALA A 164 -0.61 11.62 -14.23
N ALA A 165 0.03 11.46 -13.07
CA ALA A 165 1.06 12.39 -12.60
C ALA A 165 2.31 12.40 -13.51
N ALA A 166 2.68 11.28 -14.12
CA ALA A 166 3.78 11.23 -15.09
C ALA A 166 3.47 12.03 -16.36
N SER A 167 2.20 12.10 -16.77
CA SER A 167 1.79 12.84 -17.96
C SER A 167 1.60 14.34 -17.77
N ASP A 168 1.56 14.82 -16.52
CA ASP A 168 1.42 16.25 -16.20
C ASP A 168 2.80 16.95 -16.09
N SER A 169 3.89 16.18 -16.15
CA SER A 169 5.25 16.72 -16.16
C SER A 169 5.73 16.99 -17.59
N THR A 170 6.23 18.20 -17.84
CA THR A 170 6.91 18.55 -19.11
C THR A 170 8.25 17.83 -19.28
N ASP A 171 8.84 17.28 -18.21
CA ASP A 171 10.03 16.43 -18.26
C ASP A 171 9.72 14.99 -17.81
N PRO A 172 9.56 14.03 -18.75
CA PRO A 172 9.24 12.65 -18.42
C PRO A 172 10.35 11.95 -17.61
N MET A 173 11.59 12.47 -17.65
CA MET A 173 12.72 11.92 -16.89
C MET A 173 12.70 12.29 -15.40
N SER A 174 11.84 13.23 -14.98
CA SER A 174 11.62 13.55 -13.57
C SER A 174 10.87 12.44 -12.81
N ASN A 175 10.06 11.64 -13.52
CA ASN A 175 9.33 10.52 -12.93
C ASN A 175 10.26 9.32 -12.69
N ARG A 176 10.48 8.97 -11.42
CA ARG A 176 11.38 7.87 -11.02
C ARG A 176 10.97 6.51 -11.58
N ALA A 177 9.67 6.21 -11.63
CA ALA A 177 9.17 4.92 -12.12
C ALA A 177 9.37 4.79 -13.64
N LEU A 178 9.04 5.85 -14.39
CA LEU A 178 9.30 5.91 -15.83
C LEU A 178 10.79 5.82 -16.12
N LYS A 179 11.62 6.64 -15.47
CA LYS A 179 13.08 6.65 -15.64
C LYS A 179 13.68 5.25 -15.42
N SER A 180 13.25 4.57 -14.36
CA SER A 180 13.68 3.20 -14.06
C SER A 180 13.28 2.21 -15.17
N ALA A 181 12.01 2.24 -15.58
CA ALA A 181 11.51 1.37 -16.66
C ALA A 181 12.20 1.65 -18.01
N TYR A 182 12.45 2.92 -18.32
CA TYR A 182 13.14 3.36 -19.53
C TYR A 182 14.60 2.88 -19.56
N VAL A 183 15.37 3.13 -18.51
CA VAL A 183 16.78 2.69 -18.42
C VAL A 183 16.87 1.17 -18.50
N LYS A 184 15.93 0.45 -17.88
CA LYS A 184 15.83 -1.01 -18.02
C LYS A 184 15.57 -1.43 -19.47
N ALA A 185 14.69 -0.74 -20.18
CA ALA A 185 14.36 -1.03 -21.58
C ALA A 185 15.52 -0.74 -22.55
N LEU A 186 16.39 0.23 -22.24
CA LEU A 186 17.57 0.56 -23.06
C LEU A 186 18.54 -0.63 -23.22
N GLY A 187 18.69 -1.48 -22.19
CA GLY A 187 19.61 -2.61 -22.23
C GLY A 187 21.03 -2.20 -22.65
N ALA A 188 21.56 -2.83 -23.70
CA ALA A 188 22.90 -2.52 -24.22
C ALA A 188 23.03 -1.08 -24.76
N LEU A 189 21.93 -0.44 -25.16
CA LEU A 189 21.93 0.95 -25.62
C LEU A 189 22.09 1.96 -24.48
N ALA A 190 22.07 1.53 -23.22
CA ALA A 190 22.38 2.40 -22.08
C ALA A 190 23.83 2.93 -22.08
N LYS A 191 24.69 2.44 -22.99
CA LYS A 191 26.04 2.99 -23.22
C LYS A 191 26.01 4.32 -24.00
N GLU A 192 24.93 4.58 -24.73
CA GLU A 192 24.75 5.82 -25.50
C GLU A 192 24.24 6.91 -24.55
N ARG A 193 25.12 7.86 -24.19
CA ARG A 193 24.80 8.89 -23.18
C ARG A 193 23.52 9.68 -23.52
N TRP A 194 23.37 10.09 -24.77
CA TRP A 194 22.21 10.88 -25.22
C TRP A 194 20.88 10.13 -25.08
N LEU A 195 20.87 8.79 -25.16
CA LEU A 195 19.69 7.98 -24.89
C LEU A 195 19.37 7.95 -23.40
N VAL A 196 20.36 7.78 -22.54
CA VAL A 196 20.15 7.68 -21.08
C VAL A 196 19.64 8.99 -20.50
N THR A 197 20.20 10.13 -20.94
CA THR A 197 19.85 11.44 -20.41
C THR A 197 18.68 12.10 -21.15
N MET A 198 18.30 11.55 -22.31
CA MET A 198 17.38 12.20 -23.26
C MET A 198 17.76 13.66 -23.52
N GLU A 199 19.06 13.93 -23.58
CA GLU A 199 19.60 15.25 -23.93
C GLU A 199 19.33 15.54 -25.42
N GLY A 200 18.88 16.77 -25.72
CA GLY A 200 18.59 17.25 -27.07
C GLY A 200 17.14 17.67 -27.27
N PRO A 201 16.75 18.08 -28.49
CA PRO A 201 15.39 18.52 -28.79
C PRO A 201 14.36 17.41 -28.50
N ARG A 202 13.25 17.80 -27.88
CA ARG A 202 12.19 16.88 -27.42
C ARG A 202 10.84 17.36 -27.90
N ALA A 203 9.97 16.41 -28.24
CA ALA A 203 8.55 16.71 -28.34
C ALA A 203 7.95 16.74 -26.94
N GLU A 204 6.91 17.55 -26.77
CA GLU A 204 6.13 17.58 -25.54
C GLU A 204 5.51 16.21 -25.27
N PRO A 205 5.66 15.65 -24.05
CA PRO A 205 5.02 14.40 -23.69
C PRO A 205 3.50 14.51 -23.81
N ARG A 206 2.84 13.47 -24.30
CA ARG A 206 1.38 13.44 -24.39
C ARG A 206 0.79 12.04 -24.27
N GLN A 207 -0.46 11.96 -23.86
CA GLN A 207 -1.18 10.69 -23.76
C GLN A 207 -1.59 10.19 -25.15
N VAL A 208 -1.40 8.91 -25.40
CA VAL A 208 -1.90 8.19 -26.58
C VAL A 208 -2.47 6.85 -26.15
N ARG A 209 -3.54 6.40 -26.82
CA ARG A 209 -4.12 5.09 -26.57
C ARG A 209 -3.80 4.13 -27.71
N VAL A 210 -3.24 2.97 -27.37
CA VAL A 210 -2.83 1.92 -28.32
C VAL A 210 -3.35 0.58 -27.84
N GLY A 211 -4.15 -0.11 -28.67
CA GLY A 211 -4.69 -1.42 -28.30
C GLY A 211 -5.49 -1.42 -26.98
N GLY A 212 -6.16 -0.32 -26.65
CA GLY A 212 -6.94 -0.15 -25.41
C GLY A 212 -6.11 0.20 -24.16
N VAL A 213 -4.79 0.32 -24.27
CA VAL A 213 -3.90 0.74 -23.18
C VAL A 213 -3.49 2.20 -23.36
N ASP A 214 -3.55 2.97 -22.27
CA ASP A 214 -3.06 4.36 -22.25
C ASP A 214 -1.54 4.38 -22.04
N TYR A 215 -0.85 5.14 -22.89
CA TYR A 215 0.60 5.32 -22.87
C TYR A 215 0.95 6.79 -22.82
N LEU A 216 1.97 7.12 -22.03
CA LEU A 216 2.67 8.38 -22.18
C LEU A 216 3.65 8.26 -23.36
N LEU A 217 3.40 9.02 -24.41
CA LEU A 217 4.31 9.21 -25.54
C LEU A 217 5.34 10.29 -25.19
N PHE A 218 6.61 9.97 -25.42
CA PHE A 218 7.71 10.92 -25.32
C PHE A 218 8.81 10.56 -26.33
N GLY A 219 9.70 11.51 -26.61
CA GLY A 219 10.81 11.28 -27.52
C GLY A 219 11.85 12.38 -27.45
N ALA A 220 13.04 12.06 -27.91
CA ALA A 220 14.16 12.98 -27.98
C ALA A 220 15.01 12.65 -29.20
N CYS A 221 15.87 13.58 -29.59
CA CYS A 221 16.88 13.34 -30.61
C CYS A 221 18.24 13.82 -30.14
N LYS A 222 19.30 13.22 -30.70
CA LYS A 222 20.67 13.54 -30.34
C LYS A 222 20.97 15.00 -30.72
N PRO A 223 21.60 15.80 -29.83
CA PRO A 223 21.91 17.20 -30.12
C PRO A 223 22.71 17.33 -31.42
N HIS A 224 22.30 18.27 -32.28
CA HIS A 224 22.89 18.56 -33.60
C HIS A 224 22.82 17.40 -34.63
N ASP A 225 22.12 16.31 -34.33
CA ASP A 225 22.17 15.06 -35.10
C ASP A 225 20.79 14.36 -35.13
N CYS A 226 19.72 15.17 -35.22
CA CYS A 226 18.35 14.69 -35.00
C CYS A 226 17.79 13.85 -36.15
N ALA A 227 18.25 14.08 -37.38
CA ALA A 227 17.81 13.31 -38.55
C ALA A 227 18.23 11.83 -38.43
N ASP A 228 19.44 11.60 -37.94
CA ASP A 228 20.06 10.28 -37.97
C ASP A 228 19.96 9.53 -36.63
N ASN A 229 19.71 10.25 -35.54
CA ASN A 229 19.71 9.70 -34.18
C ASN A 229 18.54 10.27 -33.35
N ASN A 230 17.48 9.48 -33.23
CA ASN A 230 16.28 9.88 -32.51
C ASN A 230 15.53 8.67 -31.92
N ILE A 231 14.65 8.95 -30.97
CA ILE A 231 13.85 7.96 -30.26
C ILE A 231 12.41 8.44 -30.11
N VAL A 232 11.48 7.49 -30.23
CA VAL A 232 10.11 7.61 -29.74
C VAL A 232 9.82 6.47 -28.79
N ALA A 233 9.22 6.78 -27.64
CA ALA A 233 8.93 5.82 -26.60
C ALA A 233 7.50 5.98 -26.06
N LEU A 234 6.94 4.85 -25.63
CA LEU A 234 5.62 4.70 -25.03
C LEU A 234 5.80 4.06 -23.65
N TYR A 235 5.33 4.73 -22.61
CA TYR A 235 5.34 4.21 -21.24
C TYR A 235 3.93 3.81 -20.80
N ALA A 236 3.72 2.52 -20.52
CA ALA A 236 2.50 2.00 -19.90
C ALA A 236 2.69 1.94 -18.38
N ALA A 237 2.35 3.01 -17.69
CA ALA A 237 2.54 3.14 -16.26
C ALA A 237 1.79 2.08 -15.42
N GLY A 238 0.59 1.67 -15.83
CA GLY A 238 -0.17 0.58 -15.19
C GLY A 238 0.59 -0.76 -15.16
N GLN A 239 1.46 -0.96 -16.15
CA GLN A 239 2.26 -2.18 -16.34
C GLN A 239 3.73 -1.99 -15.95
N GLY A 240 4.19 -0.74 -15.79
CA GLY A 240 5.57 -0.42 -15.48
C GLY A 240 6.56 -0.75 -16.61
N VAL A 241 6.11 -0.73 -17.87
CA VAL A 241 6.92 -1.09 -19.04
C VAL A 241 7.07 0.08 -20.00
N VAL A 242 8.24 0.15 -20.65
CA VAL A 242 8.52 1.09 -21.74
C VAL A 242 8.77 0.30 -23.03
N TYR A 243 8.10 0.72 -24.09
CA TYR A 243 8.36 0.28 -25.45
C TYR A 243 8.91 1.45 -26.25
N ALA A 244 9.95 1.25 -27.05
CA ALA A 244 10.49 2.35 -27.83
C ALA A 244 10.99 1.90 -29.19
N LYS A 245 11.02 2.84 -30.13
CA LYS A 245 11.72 2.74 -31.39
C LYS A 245 12.87 3.74 -31.37
N VAL A 246 14.07 3.24 -31.62
CA VAL A 246 15.30 4.04 -31.72
C VAL A 246 15.81 3.97 -33.16
N LEU A 247 16.09 5.13 -33.77
CA LEU A 247 16.92 5.23 -34.95
C LEU A 247 18.33 5.66 -34.53
N ARG A 248 19.35 4.99 -35.06
CA ARG A 248 20.76 5.40 -34.98
C ARG A 248 21.39 5.37 -36.36
N GLN A 249 22.37 6.24 -36.58
CA GLN A 249 23.18 6.25 -37.81
C GLN A 249 22.33 6.23 -39.10
N ALA A 250 21.21 6.95 -39.11
CA ALA A 250 20.28 7.11 -40.24
C ALA A 250 19.51 5.85 -40.69
N ASN A 251 19.99 4.63 -40.42
CA ASN A 251 19.37 3.39 -40.91
C ASN A 251 19.29 2.24 -39.89
N GLN A 252 19.90 2.37 -38.71
CA GLN A 252 19.87 1.31 -37.70
C GLN A 252 18.66 1.51 -36.78
N THR A 253 17.62 0.72 -37.00
CA THR A 253 16.42 0.73 -36.16
C THR A 253 16.48 -0.38 -35.11
N ALA A 254 16.13 -0.05 -33.86
CA ALA A 254 15.95 -1.03 -32.79
C ALA A 254 14.63 -0.80 -32.05
N TYR A 255 14.01 -1.89 -31.61
CA TYR A 255 12.85 -1.86 -30.73
C TYR A 255 13.25 -2.28 -29.31
N LEU A 256 12.85 -1.46 -28.34
CA LEU A 256 13.17 -1.66 -26.93
C LEU A 256 11.97 -2.18 -26.15
N GLY A 257 12.24 -3.00 -25.14
CA GLY A 257 11.21 -3.54 -24.25
C GLY A 257 10.40 -4.72 -24.81
N ALA A 258 10.78 -5.27 -25.99
CA ALA A 258 10.05 -6.33 -26.68
C ALA A 258 8.56 -5.99 -26.93
N PRO A 259 8.27 -4.94 -27.73
CA PRO A 259 6.91 -4.49 -27.97
C PRO A 259 6.05 -5.54 -28.69
N PRO A 260 4.77 -5.69 -28.31
CA PRO A 260 3.80 -6.46 -29.09
C PRO A 260 3.61 -5.88 -30.51
N PRO A 261 3.16 -6.69 -31.49
CA PRO A 261 3.02 -6.24 -32.88
C PRO A 261 2.18 -4.97 -33.07
N ALA A 262 1.07 -4.82 -32.32
CA ALA A 262 0.24 -3.61 -32.36
C ALA A 262 0.99 -2.36 -31.89
N VAL A 263 1.88 -2.50 -30.90
CA VAL A 263 2.69 -1.40 -30.37
C VAL A 263 3.83 -1.06 -31.34
N VAL A 264 4.42 -2.07 -32.02
CA VAL A 264 5.42 -1.84 -33.08
C VAL A 264 4.85 -0.96 -34.19
N ALA A 265 3.67 -1.32 -34.72
CA ALA A 265 3.03 -0.57 -35.80
C ALA A 265 2.74 0.88 -35.40
N GLU A 266 2.34 1.10 -34.15
CA GLU A 266 2.06 2.43 -33.64
C GLU A 266 3.34 3.24 -33.39
N LEU A 267 4.40 2.62 -32.85
CA LEU A 267 5.72 3.26 -32.73
C LEU A 267 6.25 3.71 -34.11
N ASP A 268 6.06 2.90 -35.16
CA ASP A 268 6.41 3.27 -36.53
C ASP A 268 5.63 4.48 -37.06
N ARG A 269 4.33 4.54 -36.76
CA ARG A 269 3.47 5.67 -37.13
C ARG A 269 3.87 6.94 -36.40
N LEU A 270 4.04 6.86 -35.08
CA LEU A 270 4.41 7.99 -34.22
C LEU A 270 5.80 8.53 -34.54
N TRP A 271 6.76 7.64 -34.78
CA TRP A 271 8.10 8.00 -35.19
C TRP A 271 8.12 8.78 -36.50
N ARG A 272 7.38 8.32 -37.52
CA ARG A 272 7.25 9.07 -38.79
C ARG A 272 6.63 10.43 -38.58
N ALA A 273 5.53 10.51 -37.83
CA ALA A 273 4.84 11.77 -37.56
C ALA A 273 5.72 12.80 -36.84
N GLN A 274 6.64 12.34 -35.99
CA GLN A 274 7.51 13.21 -35.21
C GLN A 274 8.79 13.63 -35.96
N TRP A 275 9.40 12.74 -36.73
CA TRP A 275 10.77 12.95 -37.26
C TRP A 275 10.88 12.97 -38.79
N ARG A 276 9.88 12.47 -39.52
CA ARG A 276 9.84 12.56 -40.98
C ARG A 276 8.74 13.53 -41.41
N GLN A 277 9.05 14.81 -41.31
CA GLN A 277 8.32 15.87 -42.01
C GLN A 277 9.06 16.24 -43.29
#